data_AF-G4N8G1-F1
#
_entry.id   AF-G4N8G1-F1
#
_cell.length_a   1.000
_cell.length_b   1.000
_cell.length_c   1.000
_cell.angle_alpha   90.00
_cell.angle_beta   90.00
_cell.angle_gamma   90.00
#
_symmetry.space_group_name_H-M   'P 1'
#
loop_
_entity.id
_entity.type
_entity.pdbx_description
1 polymer ?
#
loop_
_entity_poly.entity_id
_entity_poly.type
_entity_poly.pdbx_seq_one_letter_code
_entity_poly.pdbx_strand_id
1 'polypeptide(L)'
;MLAESELLPDGTDPKHSPGQGFSRQPAREHKAVISADKLRLGSLRCACRESIADVTVRGQPGNEKVYVELLREYGYFHSVDLQRRETFRLSIIERRTLVFLRDEEVKMDVAKSQDQTTASSSDSNSGNNKKVRAPAPHKPDYSFELTPSRRLLFHFSALTHNAHLIHLDREYCRASEGHRDLLVHGPLSLVLMLTALRAAAKVVGPARAEKHIQSISYRNLAPLYVGETMRVCVRHTSNAATEYPATGTKRSTDSWEIWIEGPDGGMAVKASAVTMSGPKKYKANLKKNRAGDHENNVSPGNQEFA
;
A
#
# COMPACT_ATOMS: atom_id res chain seq x y z
N MET A 1 -6.77 -18.96 -0.90
CA MET A 1 -5.71 -18.76 0.11
C MET A 1 -5.16 -20.11 0.45
N LEU A 2 -3.87 -20.21 0.74
CA LEU A 2 -3.26 -21.47 1.14
C LEU A 2 -3.74 -21.88 2.54
N ALA A 3 -3.95 -23.17 2.73
CA ALA A 3 -4.11 -23.76 4.05
C ALA A 3 -2.78 -23.70 4.82
N GLU A 4 -2.82 -23.77 6.15
CA GLU A 4 -1.62 -23.79 6.99
C GLU A 4 -0.65 -24.91 6.60
N SER A 5 -1.17 -26.09 6.25
CA SER A 5 -0.39 -27.24 5.79
C SER A 5 0.33 -27.03 4.46
N GLU A 6 0.02 -25.96 3.72
CA GLU A 6 0.64 -25.62 2.43
C GLU A 6 1.69 -24.51 2.57
N LEU A 7 1.87 -23.92 3.76
CA LEU A 7 2.86 -22.89 4.02
C LEU A 7 4.23 -23.53 4.35
N LEU A 8 5.29 -22.76 4.10
CA LEU A 8 6.62 -23.08 4.60
C LEU A 8 6.66 -22.98 6.14
N PRO A 9 7.65 -23.59 6.82
CA PRO A 9 7.74 -23.54 8.29
C PRO A 9 7.78 -22.13 8.88
N ASP A 10 8.24 -21.14 8.12
CA ASP A 10 8.24 -19.73 8.50
C ASP A 10 6.90 -19.02 8.25
N GLY A 11 5.90 -19.71 7.70
CA GLY A 11 4.59 -19.15 7.34
C GLY A 11 4.55 -18.45 5.98
N THR A 12 5.58 -18.57 5.15
CA THR A 12 5.61 -17.98 3.80
C THR A 12 5.05 -18.92 2.72
N ASP A 13 4.59 -18.33 1.61
CA ASP A 13 4.06 -19.06 0.46
C ASP A 13 5.21 -19.68 -0.36
N PRO A 14 5.26 -21.03 -0.52
CA PRO A 14 6.31 -21.69 -1.27
C PRO A 14 6.28 -21.39 -2.78
N LYS A 15 5.14 -20.96 -3.34
CA LYS A 15 4.96 -20.77 -4.80
C LYS A 15 5.80 -19.62 -5.37
N HIS A 16 6.26 -18.71 -4.51
CA HIS A 16 7.12 -17.60 -4.91
C HIS A 16 8.60 -17.86 -4.62
N SER A 17 8.91 -18.97 -3.94
CA SER A 17 10.27 -19.31 -3.51
C SER A 17 11.08 -19.92 -4.66
N PRO A 18 12.39 -19.61 -4.78
CA PRO A 18 13.31 -20.32 -5.67
C PRO A 18 13.56 -21.79 -5.27
N GLY A 19 13.07 -22.23 -4.11
CA GLY A 19 13.26 -23.58 -3.59
C GLY A 19 14.10 -23.61 -2.31
N GLN A 20 14.62 -24.79 -1.96
CA GLN A 20 15.43 -24.98 -0.75
C GLN A 20 16.75 -24.19 -0.81
N GLY A 21 17.25 -23.77 0.36
CA GLY A 21 18.50 -23.02 0.49
C GLY A 21 18.35 -21.49 0.36
N PHE A 22 17.10 -21.00 0.30
CA PHE A 22 16.79 -19.58 0.20
C PHE A 22 15.80 -19.14 1.27
N SER A 23 16.13 -18.05 1.93
CA SER A 23 15.32 -17.37 2.93
C SER A 23 14.70 -16.11 2.33
N ARG A 24 13.41 -15.91 2.59
CA ARG A 24 12.65 -14.77 2.06
C ARG A 24 12.90 -13.52 2.89
N GLN A 25 13.37 -12.46 2.25
CA GLN A 25 13.44 -11.15 2.88
C GLN A 25 12.12 -10.38 2.74
N PRO A 26 11.86 -9.40 3.63
CA PRO A 26 10.77 -8.46 3.46
C PRO A 26 10.79 -7.84 2.06
N ALA A 27 9.62 -7.83 1.41
CA ALA A 27 9.50 -7.36 0.05
C ALA A 27 10.05 -5.93 -0.11
N ARG A 28 10.90 -5.70 -1.11
CA ARG A 28 11.70 -4.47 -1.20
C ARG A 28 10.98 -3.36 -1.92
N GLU A 29 10.28 -3.69 -3.01
CA GLU A 29 9.67 -2.74 -3.94
C GLU A 29 8.28 -3.19 -4.34
N HIS A 30 7.37 -2.22 -4.46
CA HIS A 30 5.99 -2.46 -4.83
C HIS A 30 5.47 -1.29 -5.64
N LYS A 31 4.64 -1.59 -6.63
CA LYS A 31 3.96 -0.61 -7.46
C LYS A 31 2.53 -1.08 -7.69
N ALA A 32 1.56 -0.21 -7.44
CA ALA A 32 0.17 -0.46 -7.76
C ALA A 32 -0.36 0.64 -8.67
N VAL A 33 -1.06 0.23 -9.72
CA VAL A 33 -1.84 1.11 -10.61
C VAL A 33 -3.30 0.73 -10.46
N ILE A 34 -4.15 1.72 -10.23
CA ILE A 34 -5.57 1.56 -9.97
C ILE A 34 -6.32 2.17 -11.15
N SER A 35 -7.20 1.38 -11.77
CA SER A 35 -8.04 1.84 -12.85
C SER A 35 -9.08 2.84 -12.33
N ALA A 36 -9.55 3.71 -13.23
CA ALA A 36 -10.54 4.74 -12.88
C ALA A 36 -11.88 4.17 -12.39
N ASP A 37 -12.21 2.92 -12.77
CA ASP A 37 -13.51 2.31 -12.50
C ASP A 37 -13.66 1.74 -11.09
N LYS A 38 -12.57 1.73 -10.29
CA LYS A 38 -12.48 1.25 -8.90
C LYS A 38 -12.93 -0.22 -8.74
N LEU A 39 -12.15 -0.98 -7.96
CA LEU A 39 -12.65 -2.27 -7.47
C LEU A 39 -13.73 -2.00 -6.42
N ARG A 40 -15.01 -2.05 -6.82
CA ARG A 40 -16.13 -1.98 -5.88
C ARG A 40 -16.40 -3.37 -5.33
N LEU A 41 -15.96 -3.58 -4.09
CA LEU A 41 -16.28 -4.78 -3.31
C LEU A 41 -17.77 -4.71 -2.92
N GLY A 42 -18.63 -5.19 -3.80
CA GLY A 42 -20.07 -5.38 -3.56
C GLY A 42 -20.43 -6.86 -3.66
N SER A 43 -21.62 -7.18 -4.16
CA SER A 43 -22.01 -8.56 -4.48
C SER A 43 -21.29 -9.15 -5.71
N LEU A 44 -20.42 -8.38 -6.36
CA LEU A 44 -19.70 -8.82 -7.54
C LEU A 44 -18.59 -9.81 -7.15
N ARG A 45 -18.53 -10.92 -7.90
CA ARG A 45 -17.44 -11.88 -7.76
C ARG A 45 -16.14 -11.20 -8.20
N CYS A 46 -15.18 -11.13 -7.30
CA CYS A 46 -13.85 -10.60 -7.56
C CYS A 46 -12.85 -11.75 -7.74
N ALA A 47 -11.79 -11.50 -8.51
CA ALA A 47 -10.66 -12.42 -8.61
C ALA A 47 -9.34 -11.67 -8.70
N CYS A 48 -8.28 -12.38 -8.30
CA CYS A 48 -6.90 -11.99 -8.49
C CYS A 48 -6.25 -13.04 -9.38
N ARG A 49 -5.68 -12.61 -10.51
CA ARG A 49 -4.76 -13.45 -11.30
C ARG A 49 -3.35 -13.08 -10.87
N GLU A 50 -2.57 -14.07 -10.47
CA GLU A 50 -1.18 -13.87 -10.04
C GLU A 50 -0.25 -14.65 -10.98
N SER A 51 0.86 -14.03 -11.36
CA SER A 51 1.93 -14.66 -12.13
C SER A 51 3.30 -14.15 -11.70
N ILE A 52 4.34 -14.94 -11.98
CA ILE A 52 5.72 -14.47 -11.95
C ILE A 52 5.96 -13.70 -13.25
N ALA A 53 6.23 -12.40 -13.12
CA ALA A 53 6.49 -11.52 -14.24
C ALA A 53 7.95 -11.56 -14.70
N ASP A 54 8.88 -11.66 -13.75
CA ASP A 54 10.32 -11.71 -14.01
C ASP A 54 11.06 -12.40 -12.84
N VAL A 55 12.21 -13.00 -13.15
CA VAL A 55 13.16 -13.53 -12.17
C VAL A 55 14.56 -13.07 -12.54
N THR A 56 15.15 -12.27 -11.67
CA THR A 56 16.52 -11.77 -11.85
C THR A 56 17.43 -12.31 -10.74
N VAL A 57 18.56 -12.92 -11.10
CA VAL A 57 19.60 -13.34 -10.15
C VAL A 57 20.77 -12.35 -10.20
N ARG A 58 21.26 -11.90 -9.04
CA ARG A 58 22.42 -10.99 -8.95
C ARG A 58 23.37 -11.45 -7.86
N GLY A 59 24.67 -11.23 -8.05
CA GLY A 59 25.70 -11.61 -7.07
C GLY A 59 26.64 -12.66 -7.65
N GLN A 60 27.49 -13.20 -6.78
CA GLN A 60 28.45 -14.25 -7.14
C GLN A 60 27.88 -15.63 -6.81
N PRO A 61 28.27 -16.69 -7.54
CA PRO A 61 27.88 -18.05 -7.20
C PRO A 61 28.09 -18.38 -5.71
N GLY A 62 27.06 -18.90 -5.04
CA GLY A 62 27.05 -19.17 -3.61
C GLY A 62 26.73 -17.97 -2.70
N ASN A 63 26.64 -16.75 -3.25
CA ASN A 63 26.22 -15.53 -2.56
C ASN A 63 25.28 -14.69 -3.45
N GLU A 64 24.42 -15.38 -4.21
CA GLU A 64 23.44 -14.76 -5.09
C GLU A 64 22.20 -14.32 -4.34
N LYS A 65 21.56 -13.28 -4.87
CA LYS A 65 20.25 -12.78 -4.48
C LYS A 65 19.29 -13.02 -5.63
N VAL A 66 18.16 -13.64 -5.34
CA VAL A 66 17.11 -13.88 -6.33
C VAL A 66 16.01 -12.85 -6.13
N TYR A 67 15.70 -12.11 -7.18
CA TYR A 67 14.63 -11.13 -7.23
C TYR A 67 13.48 -11.73 -8.04
N VAL A 68 12.33 -11.92 -7.41
CA VAL A 68 11.13 -12.45 -8.06
C VAL A 68 10.11 -11.32 -8.15
N GLU A 69 9.79 -10.89 -9.37
CA GLU A 69 8.73 -9.93 -9.61
C GLU A 69 7.41 -10.67 -9.80
N LEU A 70 6.44 -10.39 -8.93
CA LEU A 70 5.07 -10.86 -9.03
C LEU A 70 4.23 -9.80 -9.72
N LEU A 71 3.37 -10.23 -10.65
CA LEU A 71 2.27 -9.45 -11.21
C LEU A 71 0.96 -9.99 -10.65
N ARG A 72 0.14 -9.09 -10.09
CA ARG A 72 -1.21 -9.38 -9.62
C ARG A 72 -2.21 -8.47 -10.29
N GLU A 73 -3.23 -9.08 -10.86
CA GLU A 73 -4.29 -8.43 -11.60
C GLU A 73 -5.61 -8.69 -10.88
N TYR A 74 -6.11 -7.66 -10.20
CA TYR A 74 -7.35 -7.71 -9.46
C TYR A 74 -8.48 -7.12 -10.29
N GLY A 75 -9.59 -7.83 -10.34
CA GLY A 75 -10.76 -7.40 -11.08
C GLY A 75 -12.03 -8.07 -10.59
N TYR A 76 -13.13 -7.79 -11.27
CA TYR A 76 -14.42 -8.39 -11.00
C TYR A 76 -15.03 -8.98 -12.26
N PHE A 77 -15.87 -9.98 -12.06
CA PHE A 77 -16.66 -10.57 -13.12
C PHE A 77 -17.97 -9.80 -13.27
N HIS A 78 -18.33 -9.49 -14.51
CA HIS A 78 -19.63 -8.95 -14.86
C HIS A 78 -20.18 -9.71 -16.07
N SER A 79 -21.45 -10.11 -16.00
CA SER A 79 -22.18 -10.76 -17.09
C SER A 79 -22.58 -9.71 -18.12
N VAL A 80 -22.18 -9.87 -19.39
CA VAL A 80 -22.39 -8.84 -20.42
C VAL A 80 -23.40 -9.27 -21.49
N ASP A 81 -23.78 -10.55 -21.54
CA ASP A 81 -24.67 -11.06 -22.58
C ASP A 81 -25.83 -11.92 -22.06
N LEU A 82 -26.82 -12.13 -22.93
CA LEU A 82 -28.00 -12.98 -22.71
C LEU A 82 -27.62 -14.46 -22.49
N GLN A 83 -26.38 -14.85 -22.82
CA GLN A 83 -25.84 -16.19 -22.59
C GLN A 83 -25.11 -16.31 -21.23
N ARG A 84 -25.14 -15.25 -20.40
CA ARG A 84 -24.47 -15.17 -19.10
C ARG A 84 -22.95 -15.39 -19.15
N ARG A 85 -22.28 -15.07 -20.26
CA ARG A 85 -20.81 -15.12 -20.30
C ARG A 85 -20.24 -14.03 -19.41
N GLU A 86 -19.35 -14.44 -18.51
CA GLU A 86 -18.70 -13.55 -17.56
C GLU A 86 -17.44 -12.94 -18.19
N THR A 87 -17.35 -11.62 -18.16
CA THR A 87 -16.13 -10.89 -18.56
C THR A 87 -15.38 -10.43 -17.31
N PHE A 88 -14.07 -10.63 -17.31
CA PHE A 88 -13.20 -10.16 -16.23
C PHE A 88 -12.75 -8.73 -16.52
N ARG A 89 -13.16 -7.78 -15.67
CA ARG A 89 -12.76 -6.37 -15.77
C ARG A 89 -11.66 -6.04 -14.77
N LEU A 90 -10.50 -5.69 -15.30
CA LEU A 90 -9.32 -5.33 -14.52
C LEU A 90 -9.50 -3.98 -13.80
N SER A 91 -9.20 -3.97 -12.51
CA SER A 91 -9.35 -2.81 -11.64
C SER A 91 -8.05 -2.36 -10.98
N ILE A 92 -7.18 -3.30 -10.60
CA ILE A 92 -5.89 -2.98 -9.98
C ILE A 92 -4.83 -3.88 -10.60
N ILE A 93 -3.70 -3.29 -10.97
CA ILE A 93 -2.49 -3.99 -11.35
C ILE A 93 -1.45 -3.71 -10.28
N GLU A 94 -1.01 -4.75 -9.59
CA GLU A 94 0.06 -4.70 -8.61
C GLU A 94 1.30 -5.43 -9.16
N ARG A 95 2.46 -4.79 -9.02
CA ARG A 95 3.77 -5.39 -9.20
C ARG A 95 4.51 -5.37 -7.87
N ARG A 96 5.10 -6.50 -7.49
CA ARG A 96 5.80 -6.66 -6.21
C ARG A 96 7.09 -7.42 -6.42
N THR A 97 8.21 -6.89 -5.93
CA THR A 97 9.49 -7.58 -5.99
C THR A 97 9.80 -8.21 -4.63
N LEU A 98 9.83 -9.54 -4.61
CA LEU A 98 10.35 -10.33 -3.51
C LEU A 98 11.85 -10.54 -3.68
N VAL A 99 12.58 -10.61 -2.56
CA VAL A 99 14.02 -10.85 -2.55
C VAL A 99 14.29 -12.07 -1.70
N PHE A 100 15.08 -12.98 -2.23
CA PHE A 100 15.51 -14.19 -1.56
C PHE A 100 17.03 -14.17 -1.44
N LEU A 101 17.51 -14.41 -0.22
CA LEU A 101 18.93 -14.53 0.09
C LEU A 101 19.25 -15.99 0.36
N ARG A 102 20.51 -16.39 0.16
CA ARG A 102 20.98 -17.71 0.60
C ARG A 102 20.85 -17.84 2.12
N ASP A 103 20.46 -19.01 2.60
CA ASP A 103 20.33 -19.27 4.04
C ASP A 103 21.65 -19.01 4.79
N GLU A 104 22.79 -19.32 4.16
CA GLU A 104 24.11 -19.04 4.73
C GLU A 104 24.42 -17.54 4.86
N GLU A 105 23.95 -16.71 3.92
CA GLU A 105 24.07 -15.25 4.02
C GLU A 105 23.27 -14.73 5.23
N VAL A 106 22.04 -15.26 5.41
CA VAL A 106 21.19 -14.89 6.56
C VAL A 106 21.82 -15.33 7.88
N LYS A 107 22.35 -16.55 7.98
CA LYS A 107 23.06 -17.03 9.18
C LYS A 107 24.26 -16.16 9.53
N MET A 108 25.03 -15.73 8.54
CA MET A 108 26.14 -14.80 8.75
C MET A 108 25.67 -13.45 9.31
N ASP A 109 24.55 -12.93 8.81
CA ASP A 109 23.99 -11.66 9.29
C ASP A 109 23.38 -11.78 10.70
N VAL A 110 22.79 -12.92 11.03
CA VAL A 110 22.37 -13.27 12.41
C VAL A 110 23.59 -13.24 13.35
N ALA A 111 24.67 -13.95 13.01
CA ALA A 111 25.86 -14.04 13.84
C ALA A 111 26.48 -12.66 14.11
N LYS A 112 26.63 -11.83 13.06
CA LYS A 112 27.12 -10.45 13.19
C LYS A 112 26.24 -9.58 14.09
N SER A 113 24.92 -9.80 14.06
CA SER A 113 23.97 -9.04 14.87
C SER A 113 24.06 -9.42 16.35
N GLN A 114 24.32 -10.70 16.65
CA GLN A 114 24.50 -11.21 18.01
C GLN A 114 25.84 -10.75 18.63
N ASP A 115 26.93 -10.73 17.85
CA ASP A 115 28.24 -10.23 18.31
C ASP A 115 28.21 -8.74 18.68
N GLN A 116 27.38 -7.93 18.02
CA GLN A 116 27.22 -6.51 18.38
C GLN A 116 26.46 -6.32 19.71
N THR A 117 25.58 -7.25 20.07
CA THR A 117 24.86 -7.20 21.36
C THR A 117 25.69 -7.67 22.55
N THR A 118 26.72 -8.50 22.35
CA THR A 118 27.61 -8.95 23.45
C THR A 118 28.71 -7.94 23.79
N ALA A 119 29.11 -7.08 22.85
CA ALA A 119 30.14 -6.05 23.05
C ALA A 119 29.66 -4.74 23.71
N SER A 120 28.39 -4.62 24.12
CA SER A 120 27.81 -3.40 24.71
C SER A 120 27.75 -3.44 26.25
N SER A 121 28.90 -3.65 26.87
CA SER A 121 29.10 -3.43 28.33
C SER A 121 30.42 -2.73 28.65
N SER A 122 30.82 -1.72 27.87
CA SER A 122 31.67 -0.60 28.32
C SER A 122 31.87 0.40 27.19
N ASP A 123 31.65 1.67 27.51
CA ASP A 123 32.00 2.87 26.75
C ASP A 123 31.25 3.22 25.45
N SER A 124 30.63 4.40 25.55
CA SER A 124 29.96 5.19 24.54
C SER A 124 30.90 5.62 23.43
N ASN A 125 31.12 4.78 22.42
CA ASN A 125 31.40 5.24 21.05
C ASN A 125 31.18 4.12 20.01
N SER A 126 29.94 3.65 19.84
CA SER A 126 29.65 2.67 18.80
C SER A 126 29.49 3.35 17.44
N GLY A 127 30.62 3.53 16.76
CA GLY A 127 30.70 3.79 15.33
C GLY A 127 30.35 2.53 14.53
N ASN A 128 29.12 2.05 14.62
CA ASN A 128 28.62 0.99 13.75
C ASN A 128 27.91 1.59 12.54
N ASN A 129 28.17 0.96 11.40
CA ASN A 129 27.79 1.27 10.02
C ASN A 129 26.28 1.47 9.82
N LYS A 130 25.69 2.48 10.48
CA LYS A 130 24.43 3.09 10.06
C LYS A 130 24.74 3.60 8.67
N LYS A 131 24.32 2.88 7.63
CA LYS A 131 23.97 3.55 6.38
C LYS A 131 23.08 4.70 6.81
N VAL A 132 23.63 5.91 6.80
CA VAL A 132 22.95 7.11 7.25
C VAL A 132 21.68 7.13 6.43
N ARG A 133 20.56 6.81 7.10
CA ARG A 133 19.26 6.80 6.45
C ARG A 133 19.08 8.22 5.95
N ALA A 134 18.84 8.37 4.64
CA ALA A 134 18.76 9.68 4.05
C ALA A 134 17.76 10.52 4.87
N PRO A 135 18.15 11.74 5.28
CA PRO A 135 17.29 12.60 6.08
C PRO A 135 15.99 12.87 5.31
N ALA A 136 14.91 13.16 6.05
CA ALA A 136 13.64 13.54 5.45
C ALA A 136 13.87 14.58 4.35
N PRO A 137 13.39 14.34 3.12
CA PRO A 137 13.84 15.11 1.96
C PRO A 137 13.36 16.55 2.05
N HIS A 138 12.19 16.78 2.66
CA HIS A 138 11.50 18.06 2.75
C HIS A 138 10.59 18.12 3.99
N LYS A 139 10.08 19.32 4.32
CA LYS A 139 9.02 19.48 5.32
C LYS A 139 7.70 18.86 4.80
N PRO A 140 6.99 18.04 5.59
CA PRO A 140 5.71 17.47 5.17
C PRO A 140 4.58 18.50 5.23
N ASP A 141 3.62 18.40 4.31
CA ASP A 141 2.36 19.15 4.37
C ASP A 141 1.35 18.50 5.33
N TYR A 142 1.47 17.19 5.51
CA TYR A 142 0.67 16.41 6.44
C TYR A 142 1.52 15.29 7.04
N SER A 143 1.37 15.03 8.33
CA SER A 143 1.99 13.87 8.97
C SER A 143 1.18 13.38 10.17
N PHE A 144 1.39 12.12 10.54
CA PHE A 144 0.95 11.58 11.83
C PHE A 144 1.97 10.57 12.36
N GLU A 145 1.95 10.37 13.66
CA GLU A 145 2.79 9.38 14.34
C GLU A 145 1.97 8.19 14.82
N LEU A 146 2.61 7.02 14.83
CA LEU A 146 2.05 5.79 15.35
C LEU A 146 3.18 4.96 15.95
N THR A 147 2.89 4.27 17.05
CA THR A 147 3.76 3.21 17.59
C THR A 147 3.08 1.87 17.35
N PRO A 148 3.56 1.03 16.41
CA PRO A 148 2.98 -0.28 16.14
C PRO A 148 3.03 -1.16 17.39
N SER A 149 1.89 -1.69 17.80
CA SER A 149 1.83 -2.67 18.89
C SER A 149 1.80 -4.09 18.33
N ARG A 150 2.17 -5.08 19.15
CA ARG A 150 2.03 -6.50 18.79
C ARG A 150 0.60 -6.87 18.39
N ARG A 151 -0.40 -6.28 19.06
CA ARG A 151 -1.83 -6.47 18.75
C ARG A 151 -2.17 -5.98 17.33
N LEU A 152 -1.62 -4.84 16.93
CA LEU A 152 -1.79 -4.32 15.57
C LEU A 152 -1.18 -5.29 14.54
N LEU A 153 0.06 -5.75 14.78
CA LEU A 153 0.72 -6.69 13.87
C LEU A 153 -0.04 -8.01 13.77
N PHE A 154 -0.47 -8.58 14.89
CA PHE A 154 -1.29 -9.79 14.93
C PHE A 154 -2.61 -9.64 14.16
N HIS A 155 -3.39 -8.59 14.44
CA HIS A 155 -4.64 -8.34 13.72
C HIS A 155 -4.42 -8.14 12.22
N PHE A 156 -3.36 -7.44 11.83
CA PHE A 156 -3.03 -7.25 10.42
C PHE A 156 -2.64 -8.56 9.75
N SER A 157 -1.81 -9.39 10.40
CA SER A 157 -1.47 -10.73 9.92
C SER A 157 -2.70 -11.60 9.73
N ALA A 158 -3.61 -11.64 10.70
CA ALA A 158 -4.86 -12.41 10.61
C ALA A 158 -5.76 -11.90 9.47
N LEU A 159 -6.01 -10.58 9.39
CA LEU A 159 -6.87 -9.98 8.37
C LEU A 159 -6.34 -10.13 6.93
N THR A 160 -5.03 -10.22 6.78
CA THR A 160 -4.38 -10.31 5.46
C THR A 160 -3.88 -11.71 5.12
N HIS A 161 -4.14 -12.69 5.99
CA HIS A 161 -3.59 -14.05 5.89
C HIS A 161 -2.08 -14.05 5.64
N ASN A 162 -1.37 -13.21 6.40
CA ASN A 162 0.08 -13.09 6.34
C ASN A 162 0.69 -13.67 7.61
N ALA A 163 0.99 -14.97 7.56
CA ALA A 163 1.47 -15.77 8.68
C ALA A 163 3.00 -15.81 8.82
N HIS A 164 3.75 -14.98 8.09
CA HIS A 164 5.22 -14.98 8.16
C HIS A 164 5.68 -14.65 9.60
N LEU A 165 6.51 -15.53 10.16
CA LEU A 165 6.89 -15.50 11.58
C LEU A 165 7.62 -14.23 12.00
N ILE A 166 8.25 -13.49 11.06
CA ILE A 166 8.86 -12.19 11.38
C ILE A 166 7.88 -11.14 11.95
N HIS A 167 6.58 -11.38 11.82
CA HIS A 167 5.52 -10.51 12.33
C HIS A 167 4.90 -11.01 13.64
N LEU A 168 5.20 -12.25 14.05
CA LEU A 168 4.49 -12.98 15.10
C LEU A 168 5.42 -13.48 16.21
N ASP A 169 6.61 -13.97 15.84
CA ASP A 169 7.55 -14.62 16.73
C ASP A 169 8.87 -13.82 16.81
N ARG A 170 9.13 -13.28 17.99
CA ARG A 170 10.32 -12.47 18.26
C ARG A 170 11.59 -13.31 18.31
N GLU A 171 11.50 -14.54 18.80
CA GLU A 171 12.65 -15.43 18.89
C GLU A 171 13.06 -15.85 17.49
N TYR A 172 12.10 -16.22 16.65
CA TYR A 172 12.35 -16.49 15.23
C TYR A 172 13.02 -15.29 14.53
N CYS A 173 12.51 -14.08 14.72
CA CYS A 173 13.13 -12.86 14.17
C CYS A 173 14.63 -12.77 14.49
N ARG A 174 14.99 -13.02 15.76
CA ARG A 174 16.34 -12.84 16.27
C ARG A 174 17.26 -13.99 15.89
N ALA A 175 16.81 -15.22 16.10
CA ALA A 175 17.61 -16.42 15.96
C ALA A 175 17.70 -16.90 14.52
N SER A 176 16.70 -16.61 13.67
CA SER A 176 16.63 -17.14 12.30
C SER A 176 16.86 -16.09 11.22
N GLU A 177 16.41 -14.84 11.41
CA GLU A 177 16.47 -13.81 10.36
C GLU A 177 17.31 -12.56 10.72
N GLY A 178 17.90 -12.50 11.92
CA GLY A 178 18.82 -11.43 12.34
C GLY A 178 18.13 -10.10 12.63
N HIS A 179 16.82 -10.11 12.84
CA HIS A 179 16.02 -8.95 13.20
C HIS A 179 15.94 -8.79 14.73
N ARG A 180 16.19 -7.57 15.22
CA ARG A 180 16.19 -7.30 16.68
C ARG A 180 14.84 -7.51 17.37
N ASP A 181 13.74 -7.39 16.62
CA ASP A 181 12.37 -7.55 17.10
C ASP A 181 11.44 -7.82 15.90
N LEU A 182 10.13 -7.95 16.18
CA LEU A 182 9.10 -8.14 15.16
C LEU A 182 9.10 -6.98 14.15
N LEU A 183 8.99 -7.34 12.88
CA LEU A 183 8.92 -6.39 11.78
C LEU A 183 7.50 -5.90 11.53
N VAL A 184 7.38 -4.62 11.20
CA VAL A 184 6.16 -4.04 10.64
C VAL A 184 6.02 -4.50 9.18
N HIS A 185 4.84 -4.96 8.79
CA HIS A 185 4.57 -5.43 7.43
C HIS A 185 4.76 -4.30 6.40
N GLY A 186 5.42 -4.60 5.28
CA GLY A 186 5.42 -3.70 4.12
C GLY A 186 4.00 -3.29 3.67
N PRO A 187 3.04 -4.23 3.54
CA PRO A 187 1.65 -3.90 3.26
C PRO A 187 0.96 -3.04 4.32
N LEU A 188 1.32 -3.14 5.61
CA LEU A 188 0.81 -2.25 6.65
C LEU A 188 1.34 -0.82 6.45
N SER A 189 2.63 -0.67 6.14
CA SER A 189 3.21 0.61 5.73
C SER A 189 2.47 1.22 4.54
N LEU A 190 2.11 0.42 3.54
CA LEU A 190 1.29 0.87 2.41
C LEU A 190 -0.08 1.40 2.87
N VAL A 191 -0.81 0.67 3.72
CA VAL A 191 -2.12 1.10 4.23
C VAL A 191 -2.02 2.41 4.99
N LEU A 192 -0.98 2.58 5.81
CA LEU A 192 -0.73 3.81 6.56
C LEU A 192 -0.41 4.99 5.63
N MET A 193 0.45 4.78 4.63
CA MET A 193 0.76 5.79 3.60
C MET A 193 -0.48 6.22 2.80
N LEU A 194 -1.32 5.27 2.40
CA LEU A 194 -2.59 5.56 1.70
C LEU A 194 -3.57 6.31 2.60
N THR A 195 -3.59 6.00 3.90
CA THR A 195 -4.41 6.69 4.89
C THR A 195 -3.94 8.14 5.06
N ALA A 196 -2.63 8.36 5.19
CA ALA A 196 -2.03 9.69 5.25
C ALA A 196 -2.33 10.49 3.98
N LEU A 197 -2.14 9.89 2.80
CA LEU A 197 -2.42 10.51 1.52
C LEU A 197 -3.89 10.95 1.38
N ARG A 198 -4.83 10.10 1.80
CA ARG A 198 -6.26 10.43 1.78
C ARG A 198 -6.61 11.59 2.72
N ALA A 199 -5.92 11.71 3.86
CA ALA A 199 -6.09 12.84 4.77
C ALA A 199 -5.48 14.12 4.19
N ALA A 200 -4.24 14.05 3.69
CA ALA A 200 -3.53 15.15 3.05
C ALA A 200 -4.32 15.70 1.85
N ALA A 201 -4.84 14.84 0.97
CA ALA A 201 -5.61 15.24 -0.21
C ALA A 201 -6.93 15.98 0.09
N LYS A 202 -7.42 15.94 1.34
CA LYS A 202 -8.60 16.73 1.77
C LYS A 202 -8.23 18.15 2.19
N VAL A 203 -6.99 18.37 2.61
CA VAL A 203 -6.53 19.64 3.21
C VAL A 203 -5.47 20.35 2.35
N VAL A 204 -4.87 19.65 1.38
CA VAL A 204 -3.80 20.14 0.49
C VAL A 204 -4.20 20.02 -0.99
N GLY A 205 -3.90 21.06 -1.77
CA GLY A 205 -4.05 21.10 -3.23
C GLY A 205 -5.30 21.84 -3.74
N PRO A 206 -5.35 22.15 -5.06
CA PRO A 206 -6.46 22.89 -5.66
C PRO A 206 -7.74 22.05 -5.74
N ALA A 207 -8.85 22.67 -5.34
CA ALA A 207 -10.22 22.13 -5.22
C ALA A 207 -10.43 20.98 -4.21
N ARG A 208 -11.42 21.14 -3.31
CA ARG A 208 -11.97 20.10 -2.40
C ARG A 208 -12.76 18.99 -3.12
N ALA A 209 -12.48 18.74 -4.40
CA ALA A 209 -13.14 17.68 -5.14
C ALA A 209 -12.67 16.32 -4.62
N GLU A 210 -13.55 15.31 -4.67
CA GLU A 210 -13.21 13.95 -4.29
C GLU A 210 -12.08 13.44 -5.22
N LYS A 211 -10.90 13.20 -4.65
CA LYS A 211 -9.75 12.65 -5.37
C LYS A 211 -9.67 11.14 -5.16
N HIS A 212 -9.25 10.42 -6.19
CA HIS A 212 -9.02 8.98 -6.14
C HIS A 212 -7.56 8.68 -6.41
N ILE A 213 -7.02 7.69 -5.72
CA ILE A 213 -5.64 7.25 -5.93
C ILE A 213 -5.59 6.51 -7.25
N GLN A 214 -4.76 7.00 -8.17
CA GLN A 214 -4.55 6.42 -9.49
C GLN A 214 -3.35 5.46 -9.48
N SER A 215 -2.29 5.82 -8.76
CA SER A 215 -1.12 4.96 -8.64
C SER A 215 -0.37 5.26 -7.35
N ILE A 216 0.38 4.26 -6.89
CA ILE A 216 1.37 4.39 -5.83
C ILE A 216 2.54 3.46 -6.12
N SER A 217 3.76 3.94 -5.91
CA SER A 217 4.98 3.14 -5.98
C SER A 217 5.78 3.38 -4.71
N TYR A 218 6.16 2.33 -4.00
CA TYR A 218 6.92 2.45 -2.77
C TYR A 218 8.07 1.45 -2.67
N ARG A 219 9.06 1.81 -1.85
CA ARG A 219 10.24 1.01 -1.55
C ARG A 219 10.50 1.01 -0.06
N ASN A 220 10.74 -0.18 0.49
CA ASN A 220 11.23 -0.37 1.85
C ASN A 220 12.76 -0.20 1.82
N LEU A 221 13.25 0.82 2.53
CA LEU A 221 14.66 1.19 2.59
C LEU A 221 15.34 0.60 3.82
N ALA A 222 14.58 0.54 4.93
CA ALA A 222 15.07 -0.02 6.17
C ALA A 222 13.91 -0.64 6.99
N PRO A 223 14.22 -1.58 7.90
CA PRO A 223 13.21 -2.19 8.75
C PRO A 223 12.55 -1.18 9.71
N LEU A 224 11.26 -1.38 9.94
CA LEU A 224 10.46 -0.75 10.98
C LEU A 224 10.08 -1.83 12.00
N TYR A 225 10.20 -1.54 13.29
CA TYR A 225 10.01 -2.52 14.36
C TYR A 225 8.79 -2.21 15.22
N VAL A 226 8.24 -3.26 15.82
CA VAL A 226 7.20 -3.14 16.85
C VAL A 226 7.69 -2.30 18.04
N GLY A 227 6.81 -1.49 18.62
CA GLY A 227 7.10 -0.68 19.80
C GLY A 227 7.91 0.59 19.51
N GLU A 228 8.38 0.79 18.28
CA GLU A 228 9.09 2.00 17.88
C GLU A 228 8.16 2.99 17.21
N THR A 229 8.17 4.24 17.68
CA THR A 229 7.39 5.31 17.05
C THR A 229 7.92 5.57 15.65
N MET A 230 7.00 5.63 14.70
CA MET A 230 7.26 6.00 13.32
C MET A 230 6.35 7.14 12.91
N ARG A 231 6.82 7.98 11.98
CA ARG A 231 6.07 9.12 11.47
C ARG A 231 5.80 8.95 9.98
N VAL A 232 4.54 8.99 9.60
CA VAL A 232 4.10 8.91 8.20
C VAL A 232 3.91 10.32 7.69
N CYS A 233 4.64 10.68 6.64
CA CYS A 233 4.76 12.03 6.10
C CYS A 233 4.28 12.08 4.65
N VAL A 234 3.58 13.15 4.28
CA VAL A 234 3.07 13.38 2.92
C VAL A 234 3.37 14.80 2.48
N ARG A 235 3.75 14.96 1.21
CA ARG A 235 3.97 16.24 0.55
C ARG A 235 3.31 16.26 -0.83
N HIS A 236 2.58 17.33 -1.13
CA HIS A 236 2.09 17.64 -2.47
C HIS A 236 3.22 18.25 -3.30
N THR A 237 3.44 17.73 -4.51
CA THR A 237 4.58 18.18 -5.33
C THR A 237 4.16 18.98 -6.54
N SER A 238 3.07 18.60 -7.21
CA SER A 238 2.60 19.30 -8.40
C SER A 238 1.14 18.97 -8.72
N ASN A 239 0.53 19.81 -9.55
CA ASN A 239 -0.78 19.57 -10.16
C ASN A 239 -0.64 19.67 -11.69
N ALA A 240 -1.32 18.80 -12.41
CA ALA A 240 -1.35 18.80 -13.88
C ALA A 240 -2.77 18.53 -14.41
N ALA A 241 -3.05 18.99 -15.63
CA ALA A 241 -4.21 18.53 -16.39
C ALA A 241 -3.79 17.37 -17.28
N THR A 242 -4.41 16.20 -17.09
CA THR A 242 -4.12 15.00 -17.87
C THR A 242 -5.29 14.69 -18.80
N GLU A 243 -4.99 14.58 -20.09
CA GLU A 243 -5.92 14.08 -21.10
C GLU A 243 -5.96 12.56 -21.08
N TYR A 244 -7.16 11.99 -21.12
CA TYR A 244 -7.39 10.54 -21.20
C TYR A 244 -7.91 10.19 -22.60
N PRO A 245 -7.05 9.73 -23.53
CA PRO A 245 -7.42 9.53 -24.93
C PRO A 245 -8.61 8.60 -25.11
N ALA A 246 -8.67 7.53 -24.31
CA ALA A 246 -9.75 6.54 -24.34
C ALA A 246 -11.15 7.13 -23.99
N THR A 247 -11.22 8.31 -23.37
CA THR A 247 -12.50 8.93 -22.98
C THR A 247 -12.66 10.37 -23.49
N GLY A 248 -11.62 10.97 -24.07
CA GLY A 248 -11.59 12.39 -24.41
C GLY A 248 -11.70 13.35 -23.22
N THR A 249 -11.63 12.85 -21.97
CA THR A 249 -11.82 13.68 -20.77
C THR A 249 -10.50 14.26 -20.26
N LYS A 250 -10.53 15.54 -19.88
CA LYS A 250 -9.47 16.20 -19.10
C LYS A 250 -9.77 16.06 -17.62
N ARG A 251 -8.82 15.51 -16.86
CA ARG A 251 -8.93 15.41 -15.40
C ARG A 251 -7.69 16.03 -14.75
N SER A 252 -7.88 16.67 -13.60
CA SER A 252 -6.75 17.18 -12.83
C SER A 252 -6.11 16.03 -12.07
N THR A 253 -4.80 15.95 -12.11
CA THR A 253 -3.98 15.01 -11.36
C THR A 253 -3.06 15.77 -10.41
N ASP A 254 -2.83 15.17 -9.24
CA ASP A 254 -1.90 15.66 -8.24
C ASP A 254 -0.84 14.61 -7.99
N SER A 255 0.41 15.05 -7.94
CA SER A 255 1.55 14.21 -7.59
C SER A 255 1.94 14.42 -6.13
N TRP A 256 2.36 13.32 -5.49
CA TRP A 256 2.64 13.28 -4.06
C TRP A 256 3.93 12.51 -3.79
N GLU A 257 4.67 12.99 -2.82
CA GLU A 257 5.74 12.25 -2.15
C GLU A 257 5.26 11.81 -0.77
N ILE A 258 5.58 10.59 -0.39
CA ILE A 258 5.21 10.01 0.89
C ILE A 258 6.43 9.28 1.44
N TRP A 259 6.68 9.40 2.73
CA TRP A 259 7.74 8.64 3.38
C TRP A 259 7.35 8.26 4.81
N ILE A 260 8.03 7.24 5.35
CA ILE A 260 7.92 6.86 6.76
C ILE A 260 9.29 7.04 7.39
N GLU A 261 9.32 7.82 8.47
CA GLU A 261 10.50 8.02 9.30
C GLU A 261 10.50 7.01 10.45
N GLY A 262 11.66 6.41 10.72
CA GLY A 262 11.88 5.63 11.92
C GLY A 262 12.13 6.53 13.15
N PRO A 263 12.39 5.92 14.32
CA PRO A 263 12.64 6.67 15.56
C PRO A 263 13.92 7.54 15.51
N ASP A 264 14.82 7.26 14.56
CA ASP A 264 16.03 8.05 14.30
C ASP A 264 15.81 9.22 13.34
N GLY A 265 14.56 9.47 12.90
CA GLY A 265 14.22 10.48 11.90
C GLY A 265 14.64 10.11 10.47
N GLY A 266 15.30 8.97 10.28
CA GLY A 266 15.74 8.47 9.00
C GLY A 266 14.60 7.84 8.20
N MET A 267 14.61 8.00 6.87
CA MET A 267 13.60 7.37 6.02
C MET A 267 13.74 5.84 6.01
N ALA A 268 12.69 5.15 6.47
CA ALA A 268 12.55 3.70 6.42
C ALA A 268 11.75 3.24 5.18
N VAL A 269 10.81 4.05 4.72
CA VAL A 269 10.00 3.79 3.51
C VAL A 269 9.89 5.07 2.70
N LYS A 270 9.94 4.97 1.37
CA LYS A 270 9.63 6.08 0.46
C LYS A 270 8.62 5.66 -0.60
N ALA A 271 7.76 6.57 -1.01
CA ALA A 271 6.78 6.35 -2.06
C ALA A 271 6.49 7.62 -2.87
N SER A 272 6.05 7.40 -4.10
CA SER A 272 5.38 8.41 -4.92
C SER A 272 3.96 7.94 -5.24
N ALA A 273 3.02 8.88 -5.30
CA ALA A 273 1.64 8.59 -5.63
C ALA A 273 1.05 9.65 -6.57
N VAL A 274 0.08 9.24 -7.37
CA VAL A 274 -0.73 10.14 -8.19
C VAL A 274 -2.18 9.99 -7.77
N THR A 275 -2.84 11.11 -7.52
CA THR A 275 -4.29 11.15 -7.34
C THR A 275 -4.95 11.90 -8.48
N MET A 276 -6.17 11.52 -8.83
CA MET A 276 -6.94 12.11 -9.91
C MET A 276 -8.29 12.61 -9.39
N SER A 277 -8.73 13.77 -9.86
CA SER A 277 -10.08 14.27 -9.61
C SER A 277 -11.13 13.29 -10.14
N GLY A 278 -12.16 12.99 -9.35
CA GLY A 278 -13.31 12.22 -9.82
C GLY A 278 -13.97 12.85 -11.05
N PRO A 279 -14.72 12.08 -11.86
CA PRO A 279 -15.51 12.65 -12.94
C PRO A 279 -16.41 13.75 -12.37
N LYS A 280 -16.49 14.91 -13.05
CA LYS A 280 -17.44 15.96 -12.66
C LYS A 280 -18.81 15.30 -12.61
N LYS A 281 -19.42 15.21 -11.41
CA LYS A 281 -20.82 14.80 -11.30
C LYS A 281 -21.59 15.75 -12.22
N TYR A 282 -22.25 15.21 -13.24
CA TYR A 282 -23.22 15.98 -14.00
C TYR A 282 -24.22 16.47 -12.95
N LYS A 283 -24.21 17.77 -12.65
CA LYS A 283 -25.34 18.37 -11.94
C LYS A 283 -26.48 18.24 -12.94
N ALA A 284 -27.30 17.20 -12.80
CA ALA A 284 -28.58 17.17 -13.46
C ALA A 284 -29.26 18.49 -13.09
N ASN A 285 -29.54 19.31 -14.09
CA ASN A 285 -30.21 20.59 -13.93
C ASN A 285 -31.63 20.30 -13.40
N LEU A 286 -31.78 20.13 -12.09
CA LEU A 286 -33.08 20.16 -11.42
C LEU A 286 -33.50 21.63 -11.23
N LYS A 287 -33.51 22.39 -12.32
CA LYS A 287 -34.06 23.75 -12.43
C LYS A 287 -34.52 23.96 -13.87
N LYS A 288 -35.65 23.36 -14.21
CA LYS A 288 -36.64 23.77 -15.23
C LYS A 288 -37.63 22.62 -15.39
N ASN A 289 -38.65 22.64 -14.54
CA ASN A 289 -40.02 22.11 -14.77
C ASN A 289 -40.90 22.61 -13.60
N ARG A 290 -40.86 23.93 -13.39
CA ARG A 290 -41.83 24.69 -12.61
C ARG A 290 -42.17 25.93 -13.41
N ALA A 291 -42.66 25.70 -14.63
CA ALA A 291 -43.26 26.70 -15.50
C ALA A 291 -43.93 25.90 -16.62
N GLY A 292 -45.25 25.78 -16.56
CA GLY A 292 -46.05 25.05 -17.54
C GLY A 292 -46.89 23.97 -16.88
N ASP A 293 -47.87 24.38 -16.08
CA ASP A 293 -49.24 23.92 -16.25
C ASP A 293 -50.17 25.05 -15.80
N HIS A 294 -51.04 25.44 -16.72
CA HIS A 294 -51.95 26.57 -16.66
C HIS A 294 -53.12 26.32 -15.70
N GLU A 295 -53.51 27.41 -15.03
CA GLU A 295 -54.88 27.86 -14.75
C GLU A 295 -55.95 26.85 -14.29
N ASN A 296 -56.48 27.08 -13.08
CA ASN A 296 -57.89 27.42 -12.97
C ASN A 296 -58.13 28.39 -11.80
N ASN A 297 -58.70 29.53 -12.19
CA ASN A 297 -59.01 30.69 -11.38
C ASN A 297 -60.41 30.49 -10.78
N VAL A 298 -60.53 30.40 -9.46
CA VAL A 298 -61.84 30.47 -8.77
C VAL A 298 -61.73 31.54 -7.70
N SER A 299 -62.49 32.62 -7.90
CA SER A 299 -62.60 33.78 -7.00
C SER A 299 -63.22 33.40 -5.65
N PRO A 300 -62.80 34.03 -4.53
CA PRO A 300 -63.44 33.84 -3.24
C PRO A 300 -64.62 34.82 -3.07
N GLY A 301 -65.83 34.27 -2.89
CA GLY A 301 -66.98 35.00 -2.37
C GLY A 301 -67.09 34.82 -0.86
N ASN A 302 -67.00 35.93 -0.13
CA ASN A 302 -67.29 36.03 1.30
C ASN A 302 -68.80 35.98 1.57
N GLN A 303 -69.21 35.27 2.64
CA GLN A 303 -70.27 35.60 3.61
C GLN A 303 -70.51 34.36 4.51
N GLU A 304 -70.02 34.31 5.76
CA GLU A 304 -70.57 34.83 7.03
C GLU A 304 -71.80 34.08 7.62
N PHE A 305 -71.60 33.60 8.86
CA PHE A 305 -72.55 33.18 9.94
C PHE A 305 -73.58 32.07 9.64
N ALA A 306 -73.88 31.08 10.50
CA ALA A 306 -73.69 30.89 11.94
C ALA A 306 -73.54 29.40 12.28
#